data_AF-A0A359BDQ5-F1
#
_entry.id   AF-A0A359BDQ5-F1
#
_cell.length_a   1.000
_cell.length_b   1.000
_cell.length_c   1.000
_cell.angle_alpha   90.00
_cell.angle_beta   90.00
_cell.angle_gamma   90.00
#
_symmetry.space_group_name_H-M   'P 1'
#
loop_
_entity.id
_entity.type
_entity.pdbx_description
1 polymer ?
#
loop_
_entity_poly.entity_id
_entity_poly.type
_entity_poly.pdbx_seq_one_letter_code
_entity_poly.pdbx_strand_id
1 'polypeptide(L)'
;MSKNKKKNKKGISPETKGKIALGFKTLFSNDACIKVGREWHWYLPIVFAILSVLIALIPSFTINMQTKVGTSMLGSTTYGYENGLVHFTNYLQEKNIDFVIKDSVLTNENSTWEKSFEGEEKWFAAKNSETNKTTFEVFFNYTDSISDNDFYSRIVANKNPYTDVARSETKYNSNVLVLGKKNLYLGKSNGSTLTSASGIYDRSNGMNLKDLAPSSEKNTLEYTNQLKSNWANFVNDCAETQKNTQSWTYLGIMAGVYVGLEFLFGLVIFLMTRGKRNPFRIYTFWETQKMSYWASLSPAILSLAIGFMISRFALFAFIFLFGLRIMWMSMRSLRPYNGK
;
A
#
# COMPACT_ATOMS: atom_id res chain seq x y z
N MET A 1 -53.52 -2.80 42.59
CA MET A 1 -52.20 -3.27 43.06
C MET A 1 -51.46 -3.97 41.93
N SER A 2 -50.50 -3.27 41.30
CA SER A 2 -49.68 -3.81 40.20
C SER A 2 -48.44 -4.54 40.76
N LYS A 3 -48.30 -5.83 40.47
CA LYS A 3 -47.11 -6.62 40.82
C LYS A 3 -46.01 -6.37 39.79
N ASN A 4 -45.07 -5.48 40.11
CA ASN A 4 -43.84 -5.29 39.36
C ASN A 4 -42.90 -6.51 39.55
N LYS A 5 -42.88 -7.43 38.57
CA LYS A 5 -41.84 -8.45 38.44
C LYS A 5 -40.52 -7.78 38.02
N LYS A 6 -39.62 -7.54 38.99
CA LYS A 6 -38.22 -7.20 38.71
C LYS A 6 -37.56 -8.38 37.98
N LYS A 7 -37.26 -8.22 36.69
CA LYS A 7 -36.38 -9.12 35.92
C LYS A 7 -34.96 -9.04 36.52
N ASN A 8 -34.57 -10.05 37.27
CA ASN A 8 -33.17 -10.22 37.68
C ASN A 8 -32.29 -10.36 36.43
N LYS A 9 -31.39 -9.40 36.21
CA LYS A 9 -30.27 -9.55 35.28
C LYS A 9 -29.44 -10.74 35.77
N LYS A 10 -29.57 -11.91 35.12
CA LYS A 10 -28.69 -13.06 35.37
C LYS A 10 -27.26 -12.64 35.05
N GLY A 11 -26.44 -12.44 36.08
CA GLY A 11 -25.01 -12.24 35.92
C GLY A 11 -24.37 -13.45 35.23
N ILE A 12 -23.27 -13.21 34.52
CA ILE A 12 -22.48 -14.24 33.83
C ILE A 12 -22.21 -15.40 34.80
N SER A 13 -22.55 -16.63 34.41
CA SER A 13 -22.38 -17.81 35.26
C SER A 13 -20.90 -18.02 35.67
N PRO A 14 -20.61 -18.60 36.85
CA PRO A 14 -19.24 -18.85 37.30
C PRO A 14 -18.42 -19.69 36.31
N GLU A 15 -19.07 -20.66 35.67
CA GLU A 15 -18.47 -21.50 34.61
C GLU A 15 -18.13 -20.68 33.37
N THR A 16 -19.02 -19.76 32.96
CA THR A 16 -18.76 -18.86 31.83
C THR A 16 -17.62 -17.89 32.14
N LYS A 17 -17.51 -17.39 33.39
CA LYS A 17 -16.38 -16.57 33.82
C LYS A 17 -15.06 -17.36 33.83
N GLY A 18 -15.07 -18.60 34.32
CA GLY A 18 -13.91 -19.48 34.33
C GLY A 18 -13.43 -19.83 32.91
N LYS A 19 -14.38 -20.10 32.00
CA LYS A 19 -14.13 -20.30 30.58
C LYS A 19 -13.52 -19.06 29.92
N ILE A 20 -14.09 -17.87 30.12
CA ILE A 20 -13.54 -16.61 29.57
C ILE A 20 -12.12 -16.36 30.09
N ALA A 21 -11.88 -16.57 31.39
CA ALA A 21 -10.54 -16.45 31.97
C ALA A 21 -9.54 -17.45 31.37
N LEU A 22 -9.97 -18.68 31.08
CA LEU A 22 -9.18 -19.69 30.37
C LEU A 22 -8.85 -19.22 28.94
N GLY A 23 -9.80 -18.58 28.25
CA GLY A 23 -9.61 -17.95 26.95
C GLY A 23 -8.54 -16.87 26.97
N PHE A 24 -8.56 -15.94 27.93
CA PHE A 24 -7.50 -14.93 28.07
C PHE A 24 -6.15 -15.51 28.46
N LYS A 25 -6.13 -16.62 29.22
CA LYS A 25 -4.89 -17.36 29.51
C LYS A 25 -4.22 -17.92 28.25
N THR A 26 -4.97 -18.14 27.17
CA THR A 26 -4.38 -18.51 25.87
C THR A 26 -3.48 -17.42 25.31
N LEU A 27 -3.52 -16.17 25.78
CA LEU A 27 -2.60 -15.14 25.30
C LEU A 27 -1.15 -15.36 25.77
N PHE A 28 -0.96 -16.04 26.91
CA PHE A 28 0.35 -16.18 27.56
C PHE A 28 0.74 -17.63 27.85
N SER A 29 -0.19 -18.59 27.74
CA SER A 29 0.05 -20.02 28.03
C SER A 29 -0.33 -20.92 26.85
N ASN A 30 0.63 -21.73 26.42
CA ASN A 30 0.42 -22.76 25.41
C ASN A 30 -0.42 -23.94 25.94
N ASP A 31 -0.34 -24.25 27.23
CA ASP A 31 -1.15 -25.30 27.86
C ASP A 31 -2.64 -24.92 27.92
N ALA A 32 -2.94 -23.62 28.08
CA ALA A 32 -4.30 -23.12 27.98
C ALA A 32 -4.88 -23.32 26.57
N CYS A 33 -4.08 -23.17 25.52
CA CYS A 33 -4.52 -23.39 24.14
C CYS A 33 -4.93 -24.85 23.89
N ILE A 34 -4.18 -25.79 24.47
CA ILE A 34 -4.46 -27.23 24.38
C ILE A 34 -5.75 -27.59 25.13
N LYS A 35 -5.95 -27.03 26.34
CA LYS A 35 -7.18 -27.26 27.13
C LYS A 35 -8.41 -26.67 26.45
N VAL A 36 -8.34 -25.41 26.02
CA VAL A 36 -9.45 -24.71 25.33
C VAL A 36 -9.77 -25.36 23.99
N GLY A 37 -8.75 -25.82 23.24
CA GLY A 37 -8.93 -26.54 21.99
C GLY A 37 -9.80 -27.81 22.11
N ARG A 38 -9.81 -28.46 23.29
CA ARG A 38 -10.65 -29.62 23.58
C ARG A 38 -12.03 -29.23 24.10
N GLU A 39 -12.08 -28.31 25.05
CA GLU A 39 -13.30 -28.00 25.82
C GLU A 39 -14.29 -27.12 25.07
N TRP A 40 -13.82 -26.31 24.11
CA TRP A 40 -14.65 -25.34 23.42
C TRP A 40 -15.15 -25.81 22.05
N HIS A 41 -16.40 -25.43 21.77
CA HIS A 41 -17.04 -25.61 20.48
C HIS A 41 -16.32 -24.86 19.37
N TRP A 42 -16.47 -25.34 18.14
CA TRP A 42 -15.73 -24.91 16.95
C TRP A 42 -15.90 -23.43 16.56
N TYR A 43 -17.03 -22.80 16.92
CA TYR A 43 -17.33 -21.43 16.52
C TYR A 43 -16.39 -20.39 17.15
N LEU A 44 -16.02 -20.54 18.42
CA LEU A 44 -15.20 -19.53 19.09
C LEU A 44 -13.73 -19.52 18.62
N PRO A 45 -13.03 -20.67 18.48
CA PRO A 45 -11.73 -20.71 17.83
C PRO A 45 -11.72 -20.00 16.46
N ILE A 46 -12.76 -20.20 15.64
CA ILE A 46 -12.86 -19.53 14.33
C ILE A 46 -12.97 -18.01 14.49
N VAL A 47 -13.73 -17.51 15.46
CA VAL A 47 -13.80 -16.06 15.74
C VAL A 47 -12.42 -15.53 16.12
N PHE A 48 -11.65 -16.27 16.92
CA PHE A 48 -10.30 -15.87 17.32
C PHE A 48 -9.32 -15.88 16.14
N ALA A 49 -9.44 -16.85 15.22
CA ALA A 49 -8.70 -16.91 13.96
C ALA A 49 -9.00 -15.71 13.05
N ILE A 50 -10.28 -15.39 12.85
CA ILE A 50 -10.66 -14.21 12.05
C ILE A 50 -10.12 -12.93 12.70
N LEU A 51 -10.25 -12.83 14.02
CA LEU A 51 -9.80 -11.66 14.77
C LEU A 51 -8.27 -11.52 14.78
N SER A 52 -7.50 -12.62 14.82
CA SER A 52 -6.05 -12.58 14.68
C SER A 52 -5.62 -12.07 13.30
N VAL A 53 -6.26 -12.55 12.24
CA VAL A 53 -6.00 -12.08 10.87
C VAL A 53 -6.28 -10.58 10.77
N LEU A 54 -7.43 -10.11 11.25
CA LEU A 54 -7.79 -8.69 11.21
C LEU A 54 -6.78 -7.83 11.99
N ILE A 55 -6.44 -8.23 13.22
CA ILE A 55 -5.49 -7.49 14.07
C ILE A 55 -4.10 -7.42 13.41
N ALA A 56 -3.61 -8.52 12.84
CA ALA A 56 -2.30 -8.59 12.21
C ALA A 56 -2.19 -7.73 10.94
N LEU A 57 -3.31 -7.44 10.27
CA LEU A 57 -3.34 -6.62 9.04
C LEU A 57 -3.40 -5.11 9.30
N ILE A 58 -3.83 -4.67 10.49
CA ILE A 58 -4.00 -3.25 10.84
C ILE A 58 -2.74 -2.42 10.55
N PRO A 59 -1.52 -2.81 10.97
CA PRO A 59 -0.33 -2.00 10.72
C PRO A 59 -0.05 -1.82 9.23
N SER A 60 -0.05 -2.92 8.47
CA SER A 60 0.20 -2.92 7.02
C SER A 60 -0.82 -2.07 6.27
N PHE A 61 -2.10 -2.15 6.62
CA PHE A 61 -3.14 -1.31 6.04
C PHE A 61 -2.91 0.18 6.32
N THR A 62 -2.63 0.51 7.57
CA THR A 62 -2.42 1.89 8.01
C THR A 62 -1.21 2.52 7.31
N ILE A 63 -0.10 1.79 7.22
CA ILE A 63 1.13 2.24 6.56
C ILE A 63 0.89 2.49 5.06
N ASN A 64 0.23 1.56 4.38
CA ASN A 64 -0.06 1.70 2.95
C ASN A 64 -1.00 2.89 2.70
N MET A 65 -2.01 3.10 3.55
CA MET A 65 -2.91 4.25 3.48
C MET A 65 -2.22 5.59 3.74
N GLN A 66 -1.23 5.64 4.63
CA GLN A 66 -0.48 6.86 4.95
C GLN A 66 0.53 7.27 3.88
N THR A 67 0.79 6.41 2.89
CA THR A 67 1.78 6.70 1.86
C THR A 67 1.31 7.86 0.97
N LYS A 68 2.09 8.94 0.93
CA LYS A 68 1.87 10.12 0.06
C LYS A 68 2.82 10.05 -1.13
N VAL A 69 2.33 9.57 -2.28
CA VAL A 69 3.15 9.26 -3.47
C VAL A 69 3.86 10.51 -4.01
N GLY A 70 3.14 11.62 -4.18
CA GLY A 70 3.70 12.88 -4.65
C GLY A 70 4.73 13.46 -3.68
N THR A 71 4.45 13.43 -2.38
CA THR A 71 5.42 13.87 -1.35
C THR A 71 6.64 12.97 -1.29
N SER A 72 6.51 11.66 -1.46
CA SER A 72 7.65 10.74 -1.51
C SER A 72 8.52 10.95 -2.77
N MET A 73 7.86 11.15 -3.92
CA MET A 73 8.53 11.39 -5.19
C MET A 73 9.28 12.71 -5.21
N LEU A 74 8.66 13.80 -4.74
CA LEU A 74 9.27 15.12 -4.77
C LEU A 74 10.07 15.44 -3.50
N GLY A 75 9.88 14.71 -2.40
CA GLY A 75 10.62 14.92 -1.14
C GLY A 75 11.97 14.20 -1.05
N SER A 76 12.24 13.23 -1.94
CA SER A 76 13.54 12.55 -2.07
C SER A 76 14.46 13.29 -3.05
N THR A 77 15.70 12.83 -3.28
CA THR A 77 16.59 13.42 -4.29
C THR A 77 15.84 13.55 -5.63
N THR A 78 15.72 14.78 -6.11
CA THR A 78 14.88 15.12 -7.26
C THR A 78 15.64 15.22 -8.57
N TYR A 79 16.97 15.16 -8.58
CA TYR A 79 17.77 15.15 -9.81
C TYR A 79 17.40 16.27 -10.81
N GLY A 80 17.03 17.46 -10.30
CA GLY A 80 16.60 18.59 -11.13
C GLY A 80 15.13 18.59 -11.56
N TYR A 81 14.32 17.62 -11.11
CA TYR A 81 12.88 17.54 -11.40
C TYR A 81 12.13 18.79 -10.94
N GLU A 82 12.48 19.34 -9.77
CA GLU A 82 11.86 20.55 -9.20
C GLU A 82 12.07 21.77 -10.10
N ASN A 83 13.29 21.97 -10.59
CA ASN A 83 13.61 23.04 -11.52
C ASN A 83 12.85 22.85 -12.84
N GLY A 84 12.75 21.61 -13.32
CA GLY A 84 11.92 21.25 -14.48
C GLY A 84 10.45 21.64 -14.31
N LEU A 85 9.86 21.37 -13.14
CA LEU A 85 8.49 21.77 -12.81
C LEU A 85 8.31 23.28 -12.75
N VAL A 86 9.31 24.02 -12.22
CA VAL A 86 9.32 25.49 -12.24
C VAL A 86 9.28 26.01 -13.67
N HIS A 87 10.18 25.54 -14.52
CA HIS A 87 10.23 25.98 -15.92
C HIS A 87 8.95 25.62 -16.67
N PHE A 88 8.40 24.43 -16.44
CA PHE A 88 7.15 23.99 -17.05
C PHE A 88 5.96 24.84 -16.59
N THR A 89 5.82 25.10 -15.29
CA THR A 89 4.70 25.89 -14.76
C THR A 89 4.78 27.33 -15.26
N ASN A 90 5.98 27.91 -15.32
CA ASN A 90 6.18 29.23 -15.92
C ASN A 90 5.83 29.24 -17.41
N TYR A 91 6.20 28.19 -18.16
CA TYR A 91 5.84 28.04 -19.56
C TYR A 91 4.31 27.98 -19.77
N LEU A 92 3.57 27.26 -18.92
CA LEU A 92 2.11 27.24 -18.96
C LEU A 92 1.52 28.65 -18.78
N GLN A 93 2.03 29.44 -17.84
CA GLN A 93 1.58 30.81 -17.63
C GLN A 93 1.94 31.72 -18.81
N GLU A 94 3.18 31.66 -19.29
CA GLU A 94 3.69 32.53 -20.37
C GLU A 94 3.00 32.28 -21.71
N LYS A 95 2.70 31.01 -22.02
CA LYS A 95 1.98 30.61 -23.24
C LYS A 95 0.47 30.58 -23.05
N ASN A 96 -0.03 30.92 -21.86
CA ASN A 96 -1.43 30.82 -21.46
C ASN A 96 -2.07 29.49 -21.89
N ILE A 97 -1.43 28.39 -21.47
CA ILE A 97 -1.88 27.02 -21.74
C ILE A 97 -2.82 26.60 -20.62
N ASP A 98 -4.04 26.25 -20.99
CA ASP A 98 -5.13 25.91 -20.08
C ASP A 98 -5.37 24.41 -20.04
N PHE A 99 -4.65 23.75 -19.14
CA PHE A 99 -4.87 22.35 -18.80
C PHE A 99 -5.85 22.24 -17.66
N VAL A 100 -7.13 22.03 -17.99
CA VAL A 100 -8.23 21.95 -17.02
C VAL A 100 -8.71 20.51 -16.90
N ILE A 101 -8.83 20.02 -15.67
CA ILE A 101 -9.39 18.71 -15.41
C ILE A 101 -10.91 18.85 -15.34
N LYS A 102 -11.63 18.16 -16.24
CA LYS A 102 -13.09 18.10 -16.27
C LYS A 102 -13.53 16.64 -16.35
N ASP A 103 -14.44 16.24 -15.47
CA ASP A 103 -14.97 14.88 -15.41
C ASP A 103 -13.88 13.79 -15.36
N SER A 104 -12.85 14.05 -14.54
CA SER A 104 -11.67 13.17 -14.39
C SER A 104 -10.82 13.01 -15.66
N VAL A 105 -10.98 13.91 -16.64
CA VAL A 105 -10.19 13.97 -17.86
C VAL A 105 -9.44 15.30 -17.91
N LEU A 106 -8.14 15.24 -18.18
CA LEU A 106 -7.34 16.40 -18.49
C LEU A 106 -7.68 16.89 -19.89
N THR A 107 -8.21 18.11 -19.97
CA THR A 107 -8.55 18.78 -21.21
C THR A 107 -7.60 19.95 -21.44
N ASN A 108 -7.19 20.15 -22.68
CA ASN A 108 -6.43 21.30 -23.11
C ASN A 108 -7.39 22.24 -23.85
N GLU A 109 -7.85 23.28 -23.18
CA GLU A 109 -8.81 24.20 -23.78
C GLU A 109 -8.19 24.92 -24.98
N ASN A 110 -8.97 25.07 -26.06
CA ASN A 110 -8.58 25.74 -27.30
C ASN A 110 -7.34 25.17 -28.02
N SER A 111 -6.91 23.96 -27.67
CA SER A 111 -5.70 23.33 -28.23
C SER A 111 -4.45 24.21 -28.08
N THR A 112 -4.30 24.86 -26.93
CA THR A 112 -3.20 25.80 -26.68
C THR A 112 -1.85 25.12 -26.61
N TRP A 113 -1.78 23.91 -26.04
CA TRP A 113 -0.57 23.07 -26.06
C TRP A 113 -0.07 22.77 -27.48
N GLU A 114 -0.90 22.25 -28.38
CA GLU A 114 -0.44 21.83 -29.71
C GLU A 114 0.00 23.03 -30.55
N LYS A 115 -0.62 24.19 -30.32
CA LYS A 115 -0.28 25.46 -30.97
C LYS A 115 1.01 26.09 -30.43
N SER A 116 1.51 25.68 -29.27
CA SER A 116 2.71 26.26 -28.66
C SER A 116 4.02 25.65 -29.17
N PHE A 117 3.95 24.61 -30.01
CA PHE A 117 5.09 23.93 -30.61
C PHE A 117 5.03 23.98 -32.14
N GLU A 118 6.18 24.24 -32.77
CA GLU A 118 6.36 24.18 -34.22
C GLU A 118 7.10 22.87 -34.57
N GLY A 119 6.60 22.12 -35.56
CA GLY A 119 7.24 20.88 -36.05
C GLY A 119 6.71 19.57 -35.46
N GLU A 120 7.52 18.51 -35.58
CA GLU A 120 7.17 17.13 -35.14
C GLU A 120 7.34 16.92 -33.63
N GLU A 121 8.16 17.75 -32.97
CA GLU A 121 8.43 17.68 -31.54
C GLU A 121 7.42 18.51 -30.75
N LYS A 122 6.32 17.86 -30.34
CA LYS A 122 5.21 18.51 -29.61
C LYS A 122 5.27 18.22 -28.11
N TRP A 123 6.42 18.53 -27.49
CA TRP A 123 6.63 18.37 -26.06
C TRP A 123 7.52 19.46 -25.50
N PHE A 124 7.34 19.77 -24.21
CA PHE A 124 8.18 20.72 -23.51
C PHE A 124 9.49 20.04 -23.09
N ALA A 125 10.61 20.72 -23.25
CA ALA A 125 11.92 20.26 -22.80
C ALA A 125 12.65 21.40 -22.08
N ALA A 126 12.94 21.21 -20.79
CA ALA A 126 13.86 22.07 -20.06
C ALA A 126 15.29 21.58 -20.24
N LYS A 127 16.19 22.50 -20.59
CA LYS A 127 17.62 22.23 -20.78
C LYS A 127 18.42 22.89 -19.67
N ASN A 128 19.51 22.25 -19.26
CA ASN A 128 20.49 22.87 -18.40
C ASN A 128 21.25 23.95 -19.19
N SER A 129 21.34 25.16 -18.65
CA SER A 129 21.96 26.32 -19.31
C SER A 129 23.46 26.16 -19.58
N GLU A 130 24.17 25.37 -18.78
CA GLU A 130 25.62 25.19 -18.89
C GLU A 130 26.00 24.04 -19.84
N THR A 131 25.25 22.94 -19.79
CA THR A 131 25.58 21.73 -20.56
C THR A 131 24.73 21.55 -21.81
N ASN A 132 23.69 22.37 -22.00
CA ASN A 132 22.69 22.26 -23.06
C ASN A 132 21.99 20.89 -23.14
N LYS A 133 22.12 20.06 -22.10
CA LYS A 133 21.47 18.76 -22.00
C LYS A 133 20.04 18.91 -21.48
N THR A 134 19.12 18.14 -22.06
CA THR A 134 17.72 18.06 -21.62
C THR A 134 17.65 17.40 -20.24
N THR A 135 17.13 18.12 -19.25
CA THR A 135 17.02 17.66 -17.85
C THR A 135 15.61 17.24 -17.48
N PHE A 136 14.60 17.79 -18.14
CA PHE A 136 13.20 17.53 -17.85
C PHE A 136 12.33 17.68 -19.10
N GLU A 137 11.38 16.78 -19.29
CA GLU A 137 10.49 16.77 -20.44
C GLU A 137 9.04 16.59 -20.02
N VAL A 138 8.11 17.29 -20.67
CA VAL A 138 6.67 17.14 -20.46
C VAL A 138 5.97 16.79 -21.76
N PHE A 139 5.26 15.67 -21.75
CA PHE A 139 4.46 15.17 -22.88
C PHE A 139 2.98 15.24 -22.56
N PHE A 140 2.14 15.47 -23.56
CA PHE A 140 0.68 15.46 -23.42
C PHE A 140 0.04 14.55 -24.47
N ASN A 141 -0.73 13.55 -24.03
CA ASN A 141 -1.48 12.69 -24.95
C ASN A 141 -2.79 13.37 -25.38
N TYR A 142 -2.74 14.14 -26.46
CA TYR A 142 -3.95 14.70 -27.06
C TYR A 142 -4.66 13.72 -28.02
N THR A 143 -4.02 12.61 -28.39
CA THR A 143 -4.55 11.67 -29.39
C THR A 143 -5.61 10.75 -28.78
N ASP A 144 -6.67 10.42 -29.52
CA ASP A 144 -7.62 9.35 -29.12
C ASP A 144 -7.19 7.98 -29.62
N SER A 145 -6.17 7.93 -30.49
CA SER A 145 -5.71 6.72 -31.16
C SER A 145 -4.84 5.81 -30.28
N ILE A 146 -4.24 6.33 -29.22
CA ILE A 146 -3.28 5.61 -28.38
C ILE A 146 -3.70 5.76 -26.92
N SER A 147 -3.68 4.65 -26.18
CA SER A 147 -3.96 4.67 -24.74
C SER A 147 -2.87 5.44 -23.98
N ASP A 148 -3.23 6.07 -22.86
CA ASP A 148 -2.26 6.80 -22.03
C ASP A 148 -1.09 5.90 -21.58
N ASN A 149 -1.37 4.62 -21.32
CA ASN A 149 -0.35 3.65 -20.93
C ASN A 149 0.61 3.32 -22.08
N ASP A 150 0.09 3.11 -23.30
CA ASP A 150 0.93 2.85 -24.46
C ASP A 150 1.75 4.09 -24.83
N PHE A 151 1.16 5.27 -24.73
CA PHE A 151 1.84 6.54 -24.92
C PHE A 151 3.01 6.70 -23.94
N TYR A 152 2.78 6.44 -22.65
CA TYR A 152 3.83 6.42 -21.63
C TYR A 152 4.90 5.36 -21.93
N SER A 153 4.51 4.16 -22.34
CA SER A 153 5.44 3.06 -22.65
C SER A 153 6.42 3.41 -23.77
N ARG A 154 5.97 4.17 -24.79
CA ARG A 154 6.82 4.66 -25.88
C ARG A 154 7.89 5.63 -25.37
N ILE A 155 7.54 6.51 -24.44
CA ILE A 155 8.48 7.46 -23.83
C ILE A 155 9.52 6.71 -23.01
N VAL A 156 9.09 5.74 -22.19
CA VAL A 156 10.00 4.88 -21.42
C VAL A 156 10.90 4.06 -22.35
N ALA A 157 10.43 3.66 -23.52
CA ALA A 157 11.19 2.97 -24.55
C ALA A 157 12.10 3.90 -25.38
N ASN A 158 12.20 5.20 -25.04
CA ASN A 158 12.99 6.20 -25.75
C ASN A 158 12.54 6.40 -27.21
N LYS A 159 11.23 6.42 -27.43
CA LYS A 159 10.61 6.70 -28.72
C LYS A 159 9.83 8.01 -28.68
N ASN A 160 9.63 8.63 -29.83
CA ASN A 160 8.64 9.69 -29.99
C ASN A 160 7.25 9.07 -29.76
N PRO A 161 6.49 9.54 -28.76
CA PRO A 161 5.23 8.90 -28.41
C PRO A 161 4.14 9.05 -29.47
N TYR A 162 4.24 10.07 -30.33
CA TYR A 162 3.26 10.33 -31.38
C TYR A 162 3.53 9.52 -32.65
N THR A 163 4.80 9.35 -33.03
CA THR A 163 5.18 8.69 -34.30
C THR A 163 5.72 7.26 -34.12
N ASP A 164 5.99 6.82 -32.88
CA ASP A 164 6.64 5.54 -32.55
C ASP A 164 8.05 5.35 -33.16
N VAL A 165 8.69 6.46 -33.56
CA VAL A 165 10.06 6.46 -34.08
C VAL A 165 11.06 6.58 -32.92
N ALA A 166 12.16 5.82 -32.96
CA ALA A 166 13.20 5.90 -31.93
C ALA A 166 13.86 7.29 -31.89
N ARG A 167 14.11 7.80 -30.68
CA ARG A 167 14.84 9.06 -30.47
C ARG A 167 16.35 8.81 -30.48
N SER A 168 17.12 9.80 -30.95
CA SER A 168 18.58 9.72 -31.02
C SER A 168 19.27 9.89 -29.65
N GLU A 169 18.55 10.39 -28.65
CA GLU A 169 19.07 10.59 -27.29
C GLU A 169 19.22 9.27 -26.54
N THR A 170 20.08 9.23 -25.53
CA THR A 170 20.24 8.05 -24.66
C THR A 170 19.04 7.87 -23.74
N LYS A 171 18.57 6.63 -23.60
CA LYS A 171 17.47 6.25 -22.69
C LYS A 171 17.72 6.75 -21.26
N TYR A 172 16.68 7.31 -20.62
CA TYR A 172 16.71 7.80 -19.24
C TYR A 172 17.71 8.95 -18.99
N ASN A 173 17.94 9.84 -19.95
CA ASN A 173 18.79 11.02 -19.70
C ASN A 173 18.03 12.19 -19.07
N SER A 174 16.71 12.22 -19.23
CA SER A 174 15.82 13.28 -18.75
C SER A 174 14.84 12.76 -17.69
N ASN A 175 14.43 13.64 -16.80
CA ASN A 175 13.22 13.46 -16.02
C ASN A 175 11.99 13.66 -16.92
N VAL A 176 10.89 12.98 -16.62
CA VAL A 176 9.71 12.97 -17.47
C VAL A 176 8.44 13.23 -16.65
N LEU A 177 7.55 14.03 -17.21
CA LEU A 177 6.15 14.17 -16.81
C LEU A 177 5.28 13.85 -18.02
N VAL A 178 4.35 12.92 -17.89
CA VAL A 178 3.42 12.57 -18.96
C VAL A 178 2.01 12.85 -18.49
N LEU A 179 1.39 13.79 -19.19
CA LEU A 179 0.01 14.18 -19.01
C LEU A 179 -0.83 13.34 -19.98
N GLY A 180 -1.42 12.26 -19.49
CA GLY A 180 -2.44 11.52 -20.24
C GLY A 180 -3.78 12.24 -20.20
N LYS A 181 -4.77 11.69 -20.90
CA LYS A 181 -6.16 12.17 -20.78
C LYS A 181 -6.74 11.82 -19.42
N LYS A 182 -6.51 10.61 -18.94
CA LYS A 182 -7.06 10.12 -17.66
C LYS A 182 -5.98 9.90 -16.62
N ASN A 183 -4.76 9.57 -17.07
CA ASN A 183 -3.66 9.20 -16.20
C ASN A 183 -2.53 10.22 -16.22
N LEU A 184 -1.94 10.43 -15.06
CA LEU A 184 -0.70 11.17 -14.87
C LEU A 184 0.44 10.17 -14.67
N TYR A 185 1.57 10.37 -15.34
CA TYR A 185 2.80 9.60 -15.07
C TYR A 185 3.97 10.52 -14.76
N LEU A 186 4.73 10.18 -13.72
CA LEU A 186 5.96 10.85 -13.33
C LEU A 186 7.11 9.87 -13.47
N GLY A 187 8.24 10.31 -14.01
CA GLY A 187 9.46 9.54 -14.12
C GLY A 187 10.66 10.36 -13.68
N LYS A 188 11.32 9.94 -12.60
CA LYS A 188 12.59 10.53 -12.16
C LYS A 188 13.75 9.69 -12.67
N SER A 189 14.64 10.31 -13.44
CA SER A 189 15.84 9.63 -13.92
C SER A 189 17.08 10.05 -13.14
N ASN A 190 17.94 9.08 -12.85
CA ASN A 190 19.30 9.30 -12.35
C ASN A 190 20.38 8.99 -13.40
N GLY A 191 20.02 8.93 -14.69
CA GLY A 191 20.93 8.62 -15.81
C GLY A 191 21.13 7.12 -16.08
N SER A 192 20.57 6.23 -15.25
CA SER A 192 20.65 4.77 -15.43
C SER A 192 19.32 4.05 -15.18
N THR A 193 18.50 4.59 -14.27
CA THR A 193 17.22 4.04 -13.87
C THR A 193 16.15 5.13 -13.84
N LEU A 194 14.93 4.76 -14.20
CA LEU A 194 13.76 5.62 -14.10
C LEU A 194 12.88 5.12 -12.94
N THR A 195 12.75 5.93 -11.89
CA THR A 195 11.76 5.69 -10.84
C THR A 195 10.45 6.33 -11.28
N SER A 196 9.38 5.54 -11.40
CA SER A 196 8.09 6.05 -11.87
C SER A 196 6.97 5.98 -10.85
N ALA A 197 6.01 6.90 -11.00
CA ALA A 197 4.73 6.91 -10.30
C ALA A 197 3.62 7.21 -11.30
N SER A 198 2.41 6.74 -11.00
CA SER A 198 1.21 7.02 -11.77
C SER A 198 0.07 7.49 -10.87
N GLY A 199 -0.89 8.21 -11.45
CA GLY A 199 -2.13 8.63 -10.81
C GLY A 199 -3.24 8.86 -11.83
N ILE A 200 -4.46 9.12 -11.35
CA ILE A 200 -5.68 9.36 -12.14
C ILE A 200 -6.28 10.70 -11.68
N TYR A 201 -6.86 11.48 -12.59
CA TYR A 201 -7.38 12.83 -12.28
C TYR A 201 -8.73 12.88 -11.55
N ASP A 202 -9.15 11.80 -10.87
CA ASP A 202 -10.51 11.66 -10.36
C ASP A 202 -10.88 12.66 -9.26
N ARG A 203 -9.91 13.06 -8.43
CA ARG A 203 -10.07 13.97 -7.29
C ARG A 203 -9.71 15.43 -7.57
N SER A 204 -9.22 15.73 -8.76
CA SER A 204 -8.71 17.07 -9.11
C SER A 204 -9.64 17.82 -10.08
N ASN A 205 -10.95 17.51 -10.05
CA ASN A 205 -11.92 18.10 -10.97
C ASN A 205 -12.03 19.63 -10.79
N GLY A 206 -12.05 20.37 -11.90
CA GLY A 206 -12.08 21.83 -11.94
C GLY A 206 -10.72 22.51 -11.75
N MET A 207 -9.66 21.77 -11.47
CA MET A 207 -8.32 22.33 -11.31
C MET A 207 -7.68 22.65 -12.66
N ASN A 208 -7.03 23.80 -12.76
CA ASN A 208 -6.15 24.14 -13.86
C ASN A 208 -4.69 24.00 -13.43
N LEU A 209 -3.86 23.30 -14.21
CA LEU A 209 -2.45 23.07 -13.86
C LEU A 209 -1.64 24.37 -13.79
N LYS A 210 -2.04 25.44 -14.50
CA LYS A 210 -1.36 26.74 -14.41
C LYS A 210 -1.53 27.42 -13.05
N ASP A 211 -2.61 27.09 -12.33
CA ASP A 211 -2.95 27.64 -11.01
C ASP A 211 -2.14 26.98 -9.89
N LEU A 212 -1.34 25.95 -10.20
CA LEU A 212 -0.37 25.39 -9.26
C LEU A 212 0.77 26.37 -8.97
N ALA A 213 0.97 27.36 -9.84
CA ALA A 213 1.92 28.44 -9.60
C ALA A 213 1.56 29.23 -8.34
N PRO A 214 2.48 29.36 -7.37
CA PRO A 214 2.23 30.16 -6.19
C PRO A 214 2.21 31.66 -6.54
N SER A 215 1.58 32.45 -5.67
CA SER A 215 1.51 33.91 -5.79
C SER A 215 2.79 34.63 -5.36
N SER A 216 3.80 33.91 -4.88
CA SER A 216 5.09 34.45 -4.46
C SER A 216 5.92 34.95 -5.64
N GLU A 217 6.92 35.80 -5.37
CA GLU A 217 7.80 36.33 -6.41
C GLU A 217 8.57 35.21 -7.12
N LYS A 218 8.52 35.22 -8.45
CA LYS A 218 9.22 34.25 -9.31
C LYS A 218 10.73 34.26 -9.02
N ASN A 219 11.36 33.09 -9.19
CA ASN A 219 12.81 32.87 -9.00
C ASN A 219 13.33 32.98 -7.56
N THR A 220 12.43 32.98 -6.57
CA THR A 220 12.83 32.84 -5.16
C THR A 220 12.87 31.36 -4.73
N LEU A 221 13.67 31.05 -3.71
CA LEU A 221 13.68 29.72 -3.09
C LEU A 221 12.30 29.36 -2.52
N GLU A 222 11.59 30.36 -1.99
CA GLU A 222 10.23 30.21 -1.47
C GLU A 222 9.24 29.80 -2.57
N TYR A 223 9.27 30.46 -3.73
CA TYR A 223 8.48 30.11 -4.90
C TYR A 223 8.69 28.65 -5.31
N THR A 224 9.96 28.22 -5.38
CA THR A 224 10.32 26.85 -5.77
C THR A 224 9.77 25.82 -4.77
N ASN A 225 9.89 26.09 -3.47
CA ASN A 225 9.40 25.20 -2.42
C ASN A 225 7.86 25.13 -2.37
N GLN A 226 7.17 26.27 -2.54
CA GLN A 226 5.71 26.31 -2.59
C GLN A 226 5.17 25.61 -3.83
N LEU A 227 5.76 25.88 -5.00
CA LEU A 227 5.38 25.22 -6.25
C LEU A 227 5.57 23.70 -6.14
N LYS A 228 6.71 23.27 -5.59
CA LYS A 228 6.99 21.86 -5.32
C LYS A 228 5.93 21.24 -4.41
N SER A 229 5.52 21.95 -3.35
CA SER A 229 4.47 21.49 -2.44
C SER A 229 3.11 21.37 -3.15
N ASN A 230 2.74 22.34 -3.99
CA ASN A 230 1.50 22.32 -4.77
C ASN A 230 1.47 21.13 -5.73
N TRP A 231 2.57 20.90 -6.48
CA TRP A 231 2.72 19.73 -7.33
C TRP A 231 2.71 18.42 -6.54
N ALA A 232 3.35 18.37 -5.37
CA ALA A 232 3.32 17.18 -4.51
C ALA A 232 1.90 16.86 -4.04
N ASN A 233 1.12 17.87 -3.67
CA ASN A 233 -0.28 17.71 -3.27
C ASN A 233 -1.15 17.27 -4.44
N PHE A 234 -1.00 17.89 -5.61
CA PHE A 234 -1.70 17.48 -6.82
C PHE A 234 -1.43 16.01 -7.19
N VAL A 235 -0.17 15.58 -7.14
CA VAL A 235 0.21 14.19 -7.42
C VAL A 235 -0.31 13.25 -6.33
N ASN A 236 -0.36 13.68 -5.07
CA ASN A 236 -0.98 12.89 -4.00
C ASN A 236 -2.47 12.68 -4.27
N ASP A 237 -3.19 13.72 -4.66
CA ASP A 237 -4.62 13.62 -4.98
C ASP A 237 -4.85 12.67 -6.16
N CYS A 238 -4.03 12.78 -7.20
CA CYS A 238 -4.11 11.89 -8.36
C CYS A 238 -3.79 10.43 -8.02
N ALA A 239 -2.84 10.18 -7.10
CA ALA A 239 -2.44 8.84 -6.74
C ALA A 239 -3.38 8.16 -5.71
N GLU A 240 -4.30 8.91 -5.10
CA GLU A 240 -5.06 8.47 -3.93
C GLU A 240 -5.98 7.28 -4.24
N THR A 241 -6.70 7.31 -5.36
CA THR A 241 -7.62 6.23 -5.74
C THR A 241 -6.89 4.97 -6.16
N GLN A 242 -5.77 5.11 -6.87
CA GLN A 242 -4.90 3.99 -7.20
C GLN A 242 -4.32 3.37 -5.93
N LYS A 243 -3.82 4.19 -4.99
CA LYS A 243 -3.31 3.76 -3.69
C LYS A 243 -4.38 3.03 -2.89
N ASN A 244 -5.60 3.56 -2.84
CA ASN A 244 -6.72 2.94 -2.13
C ASN A 244 -7.04 1.55 -2.69
N THR A 245 -7.20 1.46 -4.02
CA THR A 245 -7.48 0.20 -4.71
C THR A 245 -6.37 -0.83 -4.50
N GLN A 246 -5.11 -0.42 -4.64
CA GLN A 246 -3.95 -1.29 -4.40
C GLN A 246 -3.88 -1.76 -2.95
N SER A 247 -4.15 -0.89 -1.98
CA SER A 247 -4.09 -1.23 -0.56
C SER A 247 -5.18 -2.23 -0.16
N TRP A 248 -6.41 -2.09 -0.68
CA TRP A 248 -7.47 -3.08 -0.47
C TRP A 248 -7.17 -4.42 -1.13
N THR A 249 -6.69 -4.39 -2.38
CA THR A 249 -6.28 -5.61 -3.10
C THR A 249 -5.20 -6.35 -2.31
N TYR A 250 -4.20 -5.59 -1.85
CA TYR A 250 -3.09 -6.12 -1.08
C TYR A 250 -3.53 -6.68 0.29
N LEU A 251 -4.42 -5.99 0.99
CA LEU A 251 -5.03 -6.48 2.23
C LEU A 251 -5.76 -7.80 2.01
N GLY A 252 -6.54 -7.91 0.92
CA GLY A 252 -7.25 -9.15 0.58
C GLY A 252 -6.31 -10.32 0.34
N ILE A 253 -5.22 -10.11 -0.41
CA ILE A 253 -4.21 -11.15 -0.66
C ILE A 253 -3.57 -11.59 0.66
N MET A 254 -3.13 -10.65 1.50
CA MET A 254 -2.47 -10.97 2.77
C MET A 254 -3.40 -11.64 3.79
N ALA A 255 -4.67 -11.25 3.82
CA ALA A 255 -5.68 -11.96 4.61
C ALA A 255 -5.78 -13.43 4.19
N GLY A 256 -5.80 -13.71 2.89
CA GLY A 256 -5.79 -15.08 2.35
C GLY A 256 -4.55 -15.87 2.76
N VAL A 257 -3.37 -15.24 2.71
CA VAL A 257 -2.11 -15.86 3.16
C VAL A 257 -2.16 -16.20 4.65
N TYR A 258 -2.64 -15.30 5.51
CA TYR A 258 -2.72 -15.54 6.95
C TYR A 258 -3.71 -16.66 7.31
N VAL A 259 -4.87 -16.70 6.67
CA VAL A 259 -5.82 -17.81 6.83
C VAL A 259 -5.19 -19.14 6.39
N GLY A 260 -4.49 -19.13 5.25
CA GLY A 260 -3.75 -20.31 4.76
C GLY A 260 -2.67 -20.78 5.75
N LEU A 261 -1.96 -19.85 6.38
CA LEU A 261 -0.96 -20.16 7.40
C LEU A 261 -1.58 -20.73 8.67
N GLU A 262 -2.71 -20.21 9.14
CA GLU A 262 -3.42 -20.77 10.31
C GLU A 262 -3.87 -22.21 10.07
N PHE A 263 -4.34 -22.53 8.86
CA PHE A 263 -4.65 -23.90 8.45
C PHE A 263 -3.38 -24.78 8.41
N LEU A 264 -2.31 -24.28 7.78
CA LEU A 264 -1.04 -24.98 7.69
C LEU A 264 -0.44 -25.27 9.08
N PHE A 265 -0.45 -24.31 9.99
CA PHE A 265 0.07 -24.52 11.35
C PHE A 265 -0.80 -25.47 12.17
N GLY A 266 -2.11 -25.53 11.93
CA GLY A 266 -2.97 -26.56 12.51
C GLY A 266 -2.62 -27.97 12.01
N LEU A 267 -2.30 -28.09 10.71
CA LEU A 267 -1.77 -29.33 10.14
C LEU A 267 -0.40 -29.70 10.72
N VAL A 268 0.49 -28.73 10.93
CA VAL A 268 1.80 -28.96 11.55
C VAL A 268 1.64 -29.48 12.98
N ILE A 269 0.77 -28.87 13.79
CA ILE A 269 0.44 -29.38 15.14
C ILE A 269 -0.08 -30.82 15.05
N PHE A 270 -0.98 -31.09 14.10
CA PHE A 270 -1.51 -32.44 13.90
C PHE A 270 -0.40 -33.46 13.63
N LEU A 271 0.51 -33.20 12.68
CA LEU A 271 1.63 -34.09 12.37
C LEU A 271 2.54 -34.30 13.59
N MET A 272 2.82 -33.24 14.36
CA MET A 272 3.65 -33.33 15.58
C MET A 272 3.00 -34.20 16.67
N THR A 273 1.67 -34.18 16.79
CA THR A 273 0.94 -35.05 17.72
C THR A 273 0.92 -36.52 17.32
N ARG A 274 1.22 -36.87 16.05
CA ARG A 274 1.22 -38.25 15.54
C ARG A 274 2.49 -39.05 15.80
N GLY A 275 3.48 -38.49 16.50
CA GLY A 275 4.68 -39.23 16.90
C GLY A 275 4.35 -40.50 17.71
N LYS A 276 5.06 -41.61 17.46
CA LYS A 276 4.78 -42.93 18.07
C LYS A 276 4.74 -42.92 19.62
N ARG A 277 5.48 -42.01 20.27
CA ARG A 277 5.57 -41.85 21.73
C ARG A 277 4.88 -40.58 22.26
N ASN A 278 4.01 -39.96 21.46
CA ASN A 278 3.35 -38.73 21.86
C ASN A 278 2.02 -39.04 22.58
N PRO A 279 1.83 -38.62 23.85
CA PRO A 279 0.56 -38.80 24.57
C PRO A 279 -0.63 -38.10 23.91
N PHE A 280 -0.38 -37.12 23.04
CA PHE A 280 -1.40 -36.34 22.34
C PHE A 280 -1.85 -36.96 21.00
N ARG A 281 -1.43 -38.19 20.69
CA ARG A 281 -1.80 -38.91 19.44
C ARG A 281 -3.30 -39.14 19.25
N ILE A 282 -4.08 -39.01 20.32
CA ILE A 282 -5.54 -39.18 20.36
C ILE A 282 -6.25 -38.00 19.69
N TYR A 283 -5.59 -36.85 19.56
CA TYR A 283 -6.22 -35.65 19.01
C TYR A 283 -6.58 -35.78 17.53
N THR A 284 -7.79 -35.34 17.22
CA THR A 284 -8.29 -35.24 15.85
C THR A 284 -7.76 -33.99 15.17
N PHE A 285 -7.73 -33.99 13.84
CA PHE A 285 -7.28 -32.85 13.04
C PHE A 285 -8.02 -31.55 13.41
N TRP A 286 -9.33 -31.63 13.68
CA TRP A 286 -10.13 -30.48 14.05
C TRP A 286 -9.81 -29.95 15.46
N GLU A 287 -9.44 -30.82 16.40
CA GLU A 287 -8.99 -30.37 17.73
C GLU A 287 -7.65 -29.64 17.64
N THR A 288 -6.71 -30.14 16.84
CA THR A 288 -5.42 -29.49 16.61
C THR A 288 -5.58 -28.18 15.82
N GLN A 289 -6.56 -28.11 14.91
CA GLN A 289 -6.89 -26.88 14.20
C GLN A 289 -7.44 -25.81 15.16
N LYS A 290 -8.35 -26.20 16.07
CA LYS A 290 -8.84 -25.31 17.13
C LYS A 290 -7.70 -24.79 18.00
N MET A 291 -6.74 -25.63 18.37
CA MET A 291 -5.55 -25.20 19.14
C MET A 291 -4.74 -24.13 18.41
N SER A 292 -4.56 -24.28 17.10
CA SER A 292 -3.86 -23.32 16.24
C SER A 292 -4.57 -21.96 16.21
N TYR A 293 -5.91 -21.96 16.09
CA TYR A 293 -6.72 -20.75 16.10
C TYR A 293 -6.73 -20.01 17.45
N TRP A 294 -6.63 -20.73 18.57
CA TRP A 294 -6.41 -20.08 19.86
C TRP A 294 -4.98 -19.55 20.01
N ALA A 295 -4.03 -20.20 19.34
CA ALA A 295 -2.64 -19.80 19.33
C ALA A 295 -2.34 -18.61 18.40
N SER A 296 -3.20 -18.24 17.47
CA SER A 296 -2.94 -17.13 16.54
C SER A 296 -3.13 -15.74 17.15
N LEU A 297 -3.95 -15.61 18.20
CA LEU A 297 -4.29 -14.29 18.76
C LEU A 297 -3.11 -13.55 19.42
N SER A 298 -2.29 -14.23 20.23
CA SER A 298 -1.14 -13.57 20.88
C SER A 298 -0.08 -13.07 19.88
N PRO A 299 0.35 -13.88 18.89
CA PRO A 299 1.18 -13.41 17.78
C PRO A 299 0.57 -12.25 17.02
N ALA A 300 -0.75 -12.22 16.81
CA ALA A 300 -1.41 -11.10 16.14
C ALA A 300 -1.26 -9.79 16.93
N ILE A 301 -1.52 -9.80 18.23
CA ILE A 301 -1.37 -8.61 19.09
C ILE A 301 0.09 -8.14 19.13
N LEU A 302 1.04 -9.07 19.26
CA LEU A 302 2.46 -8.75 19.22
C LEU A 302 2.90 -8.21 17.85
N SER A 303 2.38 -8.78 16.77
CA SER A 303 2.64 -8.31 15.40
C SER A 303 2.07 -6.93 15.14
N LEU A 304 0.97 -6.57 15.80
CA LEU A 304 0.42 -5.22 15.75
C LEU A 304 1.40 -4.22 16.37
N ALA A 305 1.90 -4.50 17.58
CA ALA A 305 2.85 -3.63 18.25
C ALA A 305 4.16 -3.48 17.46
N ILE A 306 4.74 -4.60 17.02
CA ILE A 306 5.99 -4.59 16.23
C ILE A 306 5.78 -3.96 14.86
N GLY A 307 4.64 -4.18 14.22
CA GLY A 307 4.34 -3.64 12.90
C GLY A 307 4.26 -2.11 12.88
N PHE A 308 3.77 -1.50 13.97
CA PHE A 308 3.83 -0.05 14.13
C PHE A 308 5.22 0.47 14.50
N MET A 309 5.99 -0.27 15.30
CA MET A 309 7.36 0.13 15.66
C MET A 309 8.34 0.03 14.48
N ILE A 310 8.22 -1.02 13.67
CA ILE A 310 9.09 -1.29 12.53
C ILE A 310 8.24 -1.59 11.30
N SER A 311 7.85 -0.51 10.62
CA SER A 311 6.98 -0.52 9.44
C SER A 311 7.42 -1.52 8.36
N ARG A 312 8.73 -1.70 8.14
CA ARG A 312 9.28 -2.64 7.14
C ARG A 312 9.04 -4.12 7.46
N PHE A 313 8.84 -4.48 8.72
CA PHE A 313 8.62 -5.87 9.13
C PHE A 313 7.15 -6.19 9.44
N ALA A 314 6.24 -5.21 9.36
CA ALA A 314 4.82 -5.38 9.67
C ALA A 314 4.19 -6.63 9.00
N LEU A 315 4.60 -6.91 7.77
CA LEU A 315 4.10 -8.02 6.95
C LEU A 315 4.60 -9.40 7.40
N PHE A 316 5.83 -9.49 7.88
CA PHE A 316 6.44 -10.76 8.27
C PHE A 316 6.34 -11.02 9.77
N ALA A 317 6.05 -9.98 10.56
CA ALA A 317 5.98 -10.05 12.01
C ALA A 317 4.98 -11.11 12.48
N PHE A 318 3.78 -11.16 11.90
CA PHE A 318 2.78 -12.16 12.26
C PHE A 318 3.25 -13.59 11.96
N ILE A 319 3.76 -13.83 10.74
CA ILE A 319 4.25 -15.13 10.29
C ILE A 319 5.35 -15.64 11.22
N PHE A 320 6.33 -14.79 11.52
CA PHE A 320 7.47 -15.14 12.35
C PHE A 320 7.06 -15.44 13.80
N LEU A 321 6.27 -14.54 14.41
CA LEU A 321 5.82 -14.69 15.80
C LEU A 321 4.91 -15.91 15.96
N PHE A 322 4.06 -16.17 14.96
CA PHE A 322 3.18 -17.33 15.00
C PHE A 322 3.97 -18.63 14.84
N GLY A 323 4.92 -18.68 13.91
CA GLY A 323 5.84 -19.81 13.76
C GLY A 323 6.61 -20.11 15.05
N LEU A 324 7.19 -19.08 15.69
CA LEU A 324 7.90 -19.22 16.96
C LEU A 324 6.99 -19.77 18.06
N ARG A 325 5.75 -19.28 18.14
CA ARG A 325 4.78 -19.74 19.12
C ARG A 325 4.39 -21.21 18.93
N ILE A 326 4.18 -21.65 17.69
CA ILE A 326 3.88 -23.05 17.36
C ILE A 326 5.08 -23.95 17.65
N MET A 327 6.30 -23.50 17.32
CA MET A 327 7.54 -24.21 17.68
C MET A 327 7.69 -24.35 19.19
N TRP A 328 7.41 -23.30 19.96
CA TRP A 328 7.46 -23.35 21.42
C TRP A 328 6.40 -24.30 22.00
N MET A 329 5.18 -24.27 21.47
CA MET A 329 4.12 -25.21 21.85
C MET A 329 4.55 -26.66 21.58
N SER A 330 5.20 -26.91 20.44
CA SER A 330 5.76 -28.21 20.08
C SER A 330 6.84 -28.68 21.06
N MET A 331 7.83 -27.83 21.34
CA MET A 331 8.99 -28.19 22.16
C MET A 331 8.67 -28.40 23.65
N ARG A 332 7.70 -27.64 24.20
CA ARG A 332 7.44 -27.61 25.64
C ARG A 332 6.16 -28.33 26.05
N SER A 333 5.07 -28.10 25.33
CA SER A 333 3.74 -28.57 25.73
C SER A 333 3.32 -29.86 25.03
N LEU A 334 3.76 -30.09 23.79
CA LEU A 334 3.43 -31.28 22.99
C LEU A 334 4.57 -32.30 22.89
N ARG A 335 5.58 -32.19 23.77
CA ARG A 335 6.78 -33.03 23.72
C ARG A 335 6.43 -34.51 23.95
N PRO A 336 7.05 -35.46 23.21
CA PRO A 336 6.93 -36.87 23.51
C PRO A 336 7.40 -37.17 24.93
N TYR A 337 6.74 -38.12 25.61
CA TYR A 337 7.21 -38.55 26.92
C TYR A 337 8.56 -39.27 26.74
N ASN A 338 9.62 -38.70 27.31
CA ASN A 338 10.92 -39.36 27.40
C ASN A 338 10.87 -40.34 28.57
N GLY A 339 10.13 -41.44 28.38
CA GLY A 339 10.25 -42.59 29.27
C GLY A 339 11.63 -43.22 29.05
N LYS A 340 12.41 -43.31 30.13
CA LYS A 340 13.27 -44.48 30.34
C LYS A 340 12.37 -45.69 30.52
#